data_AF-A0A2X1NZQ7-F1
#
_entry.id   AF-A0A2X1NZQ7-F1
#
_cell.length_a   1.000
_cell.length_b   1.000
_cell.length_c   1.000
_cell.angle_alpha   90.00
_cell.angle_beta   90.00
_cell.angle_gamma   90.00
#
_symmetry.space_group_name_H-M   'P 1'
#
loop_
_entity.id
_entity.type
_entity.pdbx_description
1 polymer ?
#
loop_
_entity_poly.entity_id
_entity_poly.type
_entity_poly.pdbx_seq_one_letter_code
_entity_poly.pdbx_strand_id
1 'polypeptide(L)'
;MKRAVQNAMRLGAKGIKVEVSGRLGGAEIARTEWYREGRVPLHTLRADIDYNTSEAHTTYGVIGVKVWIFKGEILGGMAAVEQPEKPAAQPKKQQRKGRK
;
A
#
# COMPACT_ATOMS: atom_id res chain seq x y z
N MET A 1 9.26 0.24 -7.94
CA MET A 1 8.77 1.06 -6.81
C MET A 1 7.95 2.28 -7.26
N LYS A 2 8.49 3.17 -8.12
CA LYS A 2 7.80 4.41 -8.55
C LYS A 2 6.34 4.23 -9.03
N ARG A 3 6.07 3.23 -9.87
CA ARG A 3 4.70 2.93 -10.34
C ARG A 3 3.73 2.59 -9.20
N ALA A 4 4.17 1.82 -8.20
CA ALA A 4 3.34 1.44 -7.07
C ALA A 4 3.01 2.65 -6.18
N VAL A 5 4.03 3.50 -5.93
CA VAL A 5 3.89 4.76 -5.21
C VAL A 5 2.88 5.69 -5.90
N GLN A 6 3.06 5.92 -7.20
CA GLN A 6 2.15 6.77 -7.98
C GLN A 6 0.72 6.23 -8.04
N ASN A 7 0.56 4.91 -8.16
CA ASN A 7 -0.76 4.29 -8.13
C ASN A 7 -1.47 4.49 -6.78
N ALA A 8 -0.75 4.34 -5.67
CA ALA A 8 -1.32 4.56 -4.33
C ALA A 8 -1.73 6.03 -4.13
N MET A 9 -0.88 6.97 -4.54
CA MET A 9 -1.21 8.41 -4.51
C MET A 9 -2.44 8.72 -5.38
N ARG A 10 -2.55 8.11 -6.57
CA ARG A 10 -3.72 8.27 -7.46
C ARG A 10 -5.02 7.73 -6.86
N LEU A 11 -4.93 6.69 -6.03
CA LEU A 11 -6.07 6.10 -5.32
C LEU A 11 -6.51 6.93 -4.09
N GLY A 12 -5.84 8.04 -3.80
CA GLY A 12 -6.21 8.96 -2.72
C GLY A 12 -5.46 8.77 -1.42
N ALA A 13 -4.36 7.99 -1.41
CA ALA A 13 -3.48 7.93 -0.24
C ALA A 13 -2.87 9.33 0.02
N LYS A 14 -2.82 9.74 1.28
CA LYS A 14 -2.20 11.02 1.70
C LYS A 14 -0.67 10.92 1.82
N GLY A 15 -0.16 9.69 1.89
CA GLY A 15 1.25 9.40 1.72
C GLY A 15 1.51 7.90 1.71
N ILE A 16 2.67 7.54 1.18
CA ILE A 16 3.12 6.16 1.06
C ILE A 16 4.63 6.09 1.29
N LYS A 17 5.07 5.06 2.01
CA LYS A 17 6.48 4.64 2.09
C LYS A 17 6.56 3.19 1.62
N VAL A 18 7.47 2.90 0.70
CA VAL A 18 7.81 1.54 0.28
C VAL A 18 9.29 1.33 0.54
N GLU A 19 9.63 0.29 1.29
CA GLU A 19 11.00 -0.11 1.60
C GLU A 19 11.21 -1.54 1.10
N VAL A 20 12.31 -1.76 0.40
CA VAL A 20 12.68 -3.06 -0.15
C VAL A 20 14.09 -3.37 0.33
N SER A 21 14.27 -4.51 0.97
CA SER A 21 15.55 -4.96 1.54
C SER A 21 15.92 -6.34 1.01
N GLY A 22 17.16 -6.50 0.58
CA GLY A 22 17.69 -7.79 0.14
C GLY A 22 18.75 -7.64 -0.96
N ARG A 23 19.00 -8.72 -1.70
CA ARG A 23 19.93 -8.75 -2.83
C ARG A 23 19.32 -8.14 -4.08
N LEU A 24 19.15 -6.81 -4.07
CA LEU A 24 18.47 -6.07 -5.13
C LEU A 24 19.21 -6.23 -6.47
N GLY A 25 18.51 -6.71 -7.49
CA GLY A 25 19.07 -6.94 -8.82
C GLY A 25 20.05 -8.12 -8.90
N GLY A 26 20.09 -9.00 -7.89
CA GLY A 26 21.03 -10.14 -7.85
C GLY A 26 22.44 -9.77 -7.38
N ALA A 27 22.64 -8.55 -6.89
CA ALA A 27 23.91 -8.13 -6.31
C ALA A 27 24.35 -9.05 -5.16
N GLU A 28 25.66 -9.22 -5.00
CA GLU A 28 26.24 -10.05 -3.94
C GLU A 28 25.96 -9.48 -2.55
N ILE A 29 26.02 -8.15 -2.40
CA ILE A 29 25.78 -7.45 -1.15
C ILE A 29 24.33 -6.98 -1.07
N ALA A 30 23.65 -7.30 0.02
CA ALA A 30 22.28 -6.88 0.27
C ALA A 30 22.21 -5.36 0.50
N ARG A 31 21.17 -4.72 -0.03
CA ARG A 31 20.90 -3.29 0.11
C ARG A 31 19.45 -3.07 0.52
N THR A 32 19.21 -1.94 1.19
CA THR A 32 17.87 -1.45 1.52
C THR A 32 17.63 -0.18 0.76
N GLU A 33 16.64 -0.18 -0.12
CA GLU A 33 16.19 0.99 -0.86
C GLU A 33 14.77 1.33 -0.44
N TRP A 34 14.49 2.63 -0.30
CA TRP A 34 13.16 3.09 0.06
C TRP A 34 12.75 4.29 -0.78
N TYR A 35 11.45 4.37 -1.05
CA TYR A 35 10.80 5.50 -1.68
C TYR A 35 9.68 5.99 -0.77
N ARG A 36 9.57 7.31 -0.63
CA ARG A 36 8.50 7.95 0.13
C ARG A 36 7.90 9.09 -0.69
N GLU A 37 6.58 9.17 -0.71
CA GLU A 37 5.84 10.26 -1.34
C GLU A 37 4.69 10.67 -0.41
N GLY A 38 4.44 11.99 -0.29
CA GLY A 38 3.46 12.52 0.65
C GLY A 38 3.89 12.45 2.13
N ARG A 39 2.92 12.46 3.05
CA ARG A 39 3.15 12.45 4.51
C ARG A 39 2.96 11.06 5.09
N VAL A 40 3.91 10.62 5.94
CA VAL A 40 3.82 9.35 6.68
C VAL A 40 4.29 9.58 8.13
N PRO A 41 3.39 10.04 9.02
CA PRO A 41 3.75 10.39 10.39
C PRO A 41 3.76 9.16 11.32
N LEU A 42 4.89 8.45 11.39
CA LEU A 42 5.02 7.20 12.15
C LEU A 42 4.92 7.35 13.68
N HIS A 43 5.14 8.56 14.20
CA HIS A 43 5.07 8.84 15.65
C HIS A 43 3.68 9.28 16.11
N THR A 44 2.76 9.53 15.18
CA THR A 44 1.44 10.09 15.50
C THR A 44 0.43 8.96 15.65
N LEU A 45 0.05 8.61 16.88
CA LEU A 45 -0.89 7.50 17.15
C LEU A 45 -2.28 7.68 16.54
N ARG A 46 -2.72 8.93 16.33
CA ARG A 46 -3.99 9.25 15.65
C ARG A 46 -3.96 9.10 14.13
N ALA A 47 -2.79 8.82 13.55
CA ALA A 47 -2.64 8.62 12.12
C ALA A 47 -3.09 7.20 11.75
N ASP A 48 -4.02 7.10 10.81
CA ASP A 48 -4.40 5.85 10.19
C ASP A 48 -3.35 5.45 9.16
N ILE A 49 -2.51 4.51 9.55
CA ILE A 49 -1.40 3.98 8.77
C ILE A 49 -1.59 2.48 8.63
N ASP A 50 -1.79 2.05 7.39
CA ASP A 50 -1.82 0.64 7.02
C ASP A 50 -0.40 0.16 6.78
N TYR A 51 0.05 -0.83 7.55
CA TYR A 51 1.37 -1.44 7.41
C TYR A 51 1.22 -2.89 7.00
N ASN A 52 1.95 -3.27 5.96
CA ASN A 52 2.06 -4.67 5.57
C ASN A 52 3.48 -5.01 5.14
N THR A 53 3.84 -6.28 5.29
CA THR A 53 5.10 -6.83 4.82
C THR A 53 4.84 -8.05 3.94
N SER A 54 5.67 -8.22 2.92
CA SER A 54 5.62 -9.36 2.01
C SER A 54 7.02 -9.77 1.63
N GLU A 55 7.22 -11.08 1.46
CA GLU A 55 8.46 -11.66 0.99
C GLU A 55 8.34 -12.00 -0.50
N ALA A 56 9.40 -11.74 -1.26
CA ALA A 56 9.52 -12.14 -2.66
C ALA A 56 10.65 -13.16 -2.79
N HIS A 57 10.30 -14.40 -3.15
CA HIS A 57 11.27 -15.44 -3.42
C HIS A 57 11.86 -15.25 -4.82
N THR A 58 13.17 -15.03 -4.88
CA THR A 58 13.93 -14.88 -6.14
C THR A 58 15.03 -15.94 -6.21
N THR A 59 15.62 -16.13 -7.39
CA THR A 59 16.72 -17.08 -7.61
C THR A 59 17.92 -16.82 -6.70
N TYR A 60 18.15 -15.57 -6.32
CA TYR A 60 19.32 -15.15 -5.52
C TYR A 60 19.02 -15.05 -4.02
N GLY A 61 17.82 -15.42 -3.59
CA GLY A 61 17.37 -15.37 -2.20
C GLY A 61 16.04 -14.65 -2.03
N VAL A 62 15.75 -14.29 -0.78
CA VAL A 62 14.48 -13.63 -0.42
C VAL A 62 14.67 -12.12 -0.36
N ILE A 63 13.72 -11.39 -0.95
CA ILE A 63 13.63 -9.94 -0.86
C ILE A 63 12.45 -9.58 0.04
N GLY A 64 12.72 -8.81 1.09
CA GLY A 64 11.69 -8.28 1.98
C GLY A 64 11.12 -6.97 1.44
N VAL A 65 9.80 -6.86 1.40
CA VAL A 65 9.07 -5.63 1.05
C VAL A 65 8.24 -5.19 2.24
N LYS A 66 8.38 -3.93 2.62
CA LYS A 66 7.62 -3.27 3.68
C LYS A 66 6.92 -2.04 3.12
N VAL A 67 5.62 -1.93 3.37
CA VAL A 67 4.79 -0.85 2.84
C VAL A 67 4.02 -0.18 3.97
N TRP A 68 4.01 1.15 3.96
CA TRP A 68 3.18 1.98 4.82
C TRP A 68 2.31 2.87 3.95
N ILE A 69 0.99 2.87 4.19
CA ILE A 69 0.03 3.73 3.49
C ILE A 69 -0.69 4.59 4.51
N PHE A 70 -0.54 5.91 4.41
CA PHE A 70 -1.24 6.87 5.23
C PHE A 70 -2.57 7.27 4.56
N LYS A 71 -3.68 6.89 5.20
CA LYS A 71 -5.04 7.16 4.70
C LYS A 71 -5.62 8.46 5.28
N GLY A 72 -5.20 8.85 6.48
CA GLY A 72 -5.70 10.04 7.15
C GLY A 72 -5.50 10.04 8.65
N GLU A 73 -6.15 10.98 9.32
CA GLU A 73 -6.16 11.02 10.78
C GLU A 73 -7.56 10.61 11.24
N ILE A 74 -7.65 9.78 12.26
CA ILE A 74 -8.92 9.37 12.86
C ILE A 74 -9.20 10.31 14.04
N LEU A 75 -10.13 11.25 13.86
CA LEU A 75 -10.62 12.12 14.92
C LEU A 75 -11.88 11.48 15.53
N GLY A 76 -11.70 10.59 16.51
CA GLY A 76 -12.83 9.90 17.16
C GLY A 76 -12.46 8.75 18.10
N GLY A 77 -11.18 8.39 18.21
CA GLY A 77 -10.75 7.25 19.04
C GLY A 77 -11.21 5.90 18.46
N MET A 78 -11.23 4.85 19.29
CA MET A 78 -11.55 3.48 18.87
C MET A 78 -12.98 3.33 18.28
N ALA A 79 -13.93 4.18 18.66
CA ALA A 79 -15.31 4.13 18.18
C ALA A 79 -15.47 4.43 16.67
N ALA A 80 -14.49 5.09 16.05
CA ALA A 80 -14.50 5.38 14.61
C ALA A 80 -13.91 4.23 13.76
N VAL A 81 -13.17 3.30 14.36
CA VAL A 81 -12.45 2.22 13.65
C VAL A 81 -13.36 1.01 13.35
N GLU A 82 -14.46 0.84 14.09
CA GLU A 82 -15.41 -0.28 13.93
C GLU A 82 -16.45 -0.09 12.83
N GLN A 83 -16.44 1.03 12.10
CA GLN A 83 -17.35 1.21 10.98
C GLN A 83 -16.71 0.64 9.71
N PRO A 84 -17.14 -0.54 9.21
CA PRO A 84 -16.61 -1.05 7.96
C PRO A 84 -16.97 -0.07 6.85
N GLU A 85 -15.96 0.40 6.14
CA GLU A 85 -16.14 1.23 4.95
C GLU A 85 -17.11 0.53 4.00
N LYS A 86 -18.31 1.11 3.84
CA LYS A 86 -19.35 0.61 2.94
C LYS A 86 -18.74 0.38 1.55
N PRO A 87 -18.82 -0.83 0.96
CA PRO A 87 -18.32 -1.02 -0.39
C PRO A 87 -19.09 -0.13 -1.35
N ALA A 88 -18.38 0.80 -1.99
CA ALA A 88 -18.91 1.62 -3.08
C ALA A 88 -19.49 0.68 -4.16
N ALA A 89 -20.73 0.95 -4.54
CA ALA A 89 -21.53 0.14 -5.42
C ALA A 89 -20.80 -0.25 -6.73
N GLN A 90 -20.73 -1.55 -7.00
CA GLN A 90 -20.28 -2.06 -8.29
C GLN A 90 -21.30 -1.67 -9.38
N PRO A 91 -20.90 -1.03 -10.50
CA PRO A 91 -21.81 -0.83 -11.63
C PRO A 91 -22.10 -2.19 -12.27
N LYS A 92 -23.39 -2.59 -12.26
CA LYS A 92 -23.92 -3.81 -12.86
C LYS A 92 -23.47 -3.92 -14.34
N LYS A 93 -22.73 -4.99 -14.68
CA LYS A 93 -22.46 -5.38 -16.08
C LYS A 93 -23.80 -5.63 -16.78
N GLN A 94 -24.17 -4.78 -17.72
CA GLN A 94 -25.28 -5.02 -18.64
C GLN A 94 -24.92 -6.21 -19.53
N GLN A 95 -25.59 -7.33 -19.27
CA GLN A 95 -25.59 -8.53 -20.08
C GLN A 95 -26.18 -8.19 -21.45
N ARG A 96 -25.33 -7.95 -22.46
CA ARG A 96 -25.77 -7.90 -23.85
C ARG A 96 -26.12 -9.32 -24.30
N LYS A 97 -27.40 -9.64 -24.16
CA LYS A 97 -28.09 -10.81 -24.72
C LYS A 97 -27.68 -10.99 -26.18
N GLY A 98 -27.27 -12.21 -26.53
CA GLY A 98 -26.99 -12.62 -27.90
C GLY A 98 -28.16 -12.31 -28.83
N ARG A 99 -27.83 -11.87 -30.05
CA ARG A 99 -28.77 -11.82 -31.15
C ARG A 99 -28.35 -12.91 -32.14
N LYS A 100 -29.30 -13.80 -32.39
CA LYS A 100 -29.33 -14.75 -33.51
C LYS A 100 -29.01 -14.08 -34.84
#